data_AF-A0AAD1SJ48-F1
#
_entry.id   AF-A0AAD1SJ48-F1
#
_cell.length_a   1.000
_cell.length_b   1.000
_cell.length_c   1.000
_cell.angle_alpha   90.00
_cell.angle_beta   90.00
_cell.angle_gamma   90.00
#
_symmetry.space_group_name_H-M   'P 1'
#
loop_
_entity.id
_entity.type
_entity.pdbx_description
1 polymer ?
#
loop_
_entity_poly.entity_id
_entity_poly.type
_entity_poly.pdbx_seq_one_letter_code
_entity_poly.pdbx_strand_id
1 'polypeptide(L)'
;MAPSTMEKQMHGGTGTPASYQYSVKVKLKESGERFTVSRCNHHMEFAELKDRLELVAGIPVHSQRLSYIDEGDIPDTSTFKSSGIIPGGTISLSVWHHDGWSDIVKAATKGDLPQLKCLGVTPDSSFNTPNSLRLDFEQKQEWIASRASVALYIAAHRGHLGMVRYLLKNGANILAKTPLGNSALHVAAAMGNVDCISELLAYGAQTKDTNNEGLTALNLASIWGQKKVERHLFLFQWKERAASVKIKAHLDPSELFAHQKFDSKLKSWRCGSQAKRYMANLVHHKDFEGTAINAPKKQTDGKAKIRIFKGNTTKLQSDRS
;
A
#
# COMPACT_ATOMS: atom_id res chain seq x y z
N MET A 1 -22.94 -25.66 -64.26
CA MET A 1 -23.60 -24.34 -64.43
C MET A 1 -23.75 -23.72 -63.05
N ALA A 2 -23.00 -22.66 -62.77
CA ALA A 2 -23.31 -21.69 -61.73
C ALA A 2 -24.42 -20.74 -62.26
N PRO A 3 -24.96 -19.75 -61.50
CA PRO A 3 -24.70 -19.39 -60.10
C PRO A 3 -25.97 -19.13 -59.26
N SER A 4 -25.83 -19.03 -57.93
CA SER A 4 -26.82 -18.35 -57.08
C SER A 4 -26.11 -17.50 -56.01
N THR A 5 -26.02 -16.22 -56.34
CA THR A 5 -26.18 -15.03 -55.50
C THR A 5 -25.51 -14.99 -54.13
N MET A 6 -24.43 -14.22 -54.06
CA MET A 6 -23.92 -13.57 -52.86
C MET A 6 -24.91 -12.51 -52.36
N GLU A 7 -25.25 -12.51 -51.07
CA GLU A 7 -25.56 -11.27 -50.35
C GLU A 7 -25.30 -11.39 -48.83
N LYS A 8 -24.31 -10.62 -48.38
CA LYS A 8 -23.99 -10.11 -47.03
C LYS A 8 -24.74 -10.67 -45.82
N GLN A 9 -23.95 -11.22 -44.88
CA GLN A 9 -23.99 -10.75 -43.48
C GLN A 9 -22.57 -10.50 -42.96
N MET A 10 -22.22 -9.22 -42.93
CA MET A 10 -21.15 -8.66 -42.11
C MET A 10 -21.58 -8.81 -40.65
N HIS A 11 -20.97 -9.71 -39.89
CA HIS A 11 -20.83 -9.56 -38.45
C HIS A 11 -19.33 -9.56 -38.13
N GLY A 12 -18.74 -8.38 -38.25
CA GLY A 12 -17.47 -8.06 -37.64
C GLY A 12 -17.62 -8.13 -36.13
N GLY A 13 -17.44 -9.33 -35.58
CA GLY A 13 -17.12 -9.50 -34.17
C GLY A 13 -15.68 -9.05 -33.99
N THR A 14 -15.46 -7.79 -33.61
CA THR A 14 -14.20 -7.35 -33.01
C THR A 14 -14.08 -7.96 -31.62
N GLY A 15 -13.91 -9.28 -31.58
CA GLY A 15 -13.38 -9.95 -30.40
C GLY A 15 -11.94 -9.47 -30.23
N THR A 16 -11.71 -8.59 -29.26
CA THR A 16 -10.36 -8.34 -28.75
C THR A 16 -9.73 -9.71 -28.46
N PRO A 17 -8.56 -10.03 -29.04
CA PRO A 17 -7.94 -11.33 -28.82
C PRO A 17 -7.70 -11.46 -27.32
N ALA A 18 -8.16 -12.56 -26.73
CA ALA A 18 -8.00 -12.85 -25.31
C ALA A 18 -6.52 -12.68 -24.96
N SER A 19 -6.18 -11.59 -24.26
CA SER A 19 -4.80 -11.24 -23.97
C SER A 19 -4.21 -12.39 -23.16
N TYR A 20 -3.21 -13.08 -23.72
CA TYR A 20 -2.52 -14.16 -23.00
C TYR A 20 -1.86 -13.55 -21.77
N GLN A 21 -2.48 -13.77 -20.61
CA GLN A 21 -1.99 -13.27 -19.33
C GLN A 21 -1.06 -14.31 -18.73
N TYR A 22 0.11 -13.87 -18.29
CA TYR A 22 1.08 -14.72 -17.62
C TYR A 22 1.61 -14.05 -16.34
N SER A 23 2.42 -14.79 -15.60
CA SER A 23 3.09 -14.29 -14.41
C SER A 23 4.59 -14.13 -14.66
N VAL A 24 5.17 -13.15 -14.00
CA VAL A 24 6.61 -12.88 -14.03
C VAL A 24 7.11 -12.82 -12.59
N LYS A 25 8.32 -13.30 -12.36
CA LYS A 25 8.98 -13.21 -11.06
C LYS A 25 9.88 -11.99 -11.06
N VAL A 26 9.87 -11.25 -9.95
CA VAL A 26 10.75 -10.11 -9.75
C VAL A 26 11.62 -10.39 -8.54
N LYS A 27 12.94 -10.35 -8.69
CA LYS A 27 13.89 -10.56 -7.61
C LYS A 27 14.52 -9.23 -7.22
N LEU A 28 14.37 -8.84 -5.96
CA LEU A 28 15.08 -7.68 -5.41
C LEU A 28 16.55 -8.04 -5.15
N LYS A 29 17.49 -7.31 -5.74
CA LYS A 29 18.93 -7.62 -5.68
C LYS A 29 19.50 -7.40 -4.27
N GLU A 30 19.02 -6.39 -3.57
CA GLU A 30 19.53 -5.94 -2.27
C GLU A 30 19.16 -6.88 -1.11
N SER A 31 17.94 -7.45 -1.14
CA SER A 31 17.45 -8.38 -0.12
C SER A 31 17.43 -9.84 -0.58
N GLY A 32 17.43 -10.10 -1.89
CA GLY A 32 17.26 -11.44 -2.48
C GLY A 32 15.81 -11.94 -2.52
N GLU A 33 14.85 -11.15 -2.04
CA GLU A 33 13.43 -11.50 -2.03
C GLU A 33 12.86 -11.65 -3.44
N ARG A 34 11.86 -12.52 -3.58
CA ARG A 34 11.20 -12.80 -4.86
C ARG A 34 9.70 -12.51 -4.76
N PHE A 35 9.23 -11.67 -5.65
CA PHE A 35 7.83 -11.30 -5.80
C PHE A 35 7.27 -11.93 -7.07
N THR A 36 6.00 -12.31 -7.05
CA THR A 36 5.32 -12.81 -8.25
C THR A 36 4.29 -11.78 -8.69
N VAL A 37 4.48 -11.23 -9.88
CA VAL A 37 3.51 -10.32 -10.49
C VAL A 37 2.66 -11.12 -11.46
N SER A 38 1.37 -11.19 -11.18
CA SER A 38 0.37 -11.87 -12.02
C SER A 38 -0.32 -10.89 -12.97
N ARG A 39 -1.00 -11.42 -14.00
CA ARG A 39 -1.74 -10.63 -15.00
C ARG A 39 -0.83 -9.68 -15.79
N CYS A 40 0.35 -10.15 -16.15
CA CYS A 40 1.22 -9.49 -17.13
C CYS A 40 0.77 -9.87 -18.53
N ASN A 41 0.94 -8.95 -19.48
CA ASN A 41 0.65 -9.19 -20.89
C ASN A 41 1.85 -8.72 -21.74
N HIS A 42 1.88 -9.08 -23.02
CA HIS A 42 3.01 -8.72 -23.90
C HIS A 42 3.08 -7.22 -24.25
N HIS A 43 1.97 -6.50 -24.16
CA HIS A 43 1.88 -5.07 -24.46
C HIS A 43 2.09 -4.18 -23.23
N MET A 44 2.30 -4.80 -22.07
CA MET A 44 2.52 -4.12 -20.80
C MET A 44 3.84 -3.38 -20.87
N GLU A 45 3.82 -2.13 -20.46
CA GLU A 45 5.01 -1.29 -20.35
C GLU A 45 5.72 -1.53 -19.02
N PHE A 46 7.03 -1.26 -18.99
CA PHE A 46 7.80 -1.36 -17.76
C PHE A 46 7.42 -0.28 -16.74
N ALA A 47 6.94 0.89 -17.18
CA ALA A 47 6.32 1.89 -16.31
C ALA A 47 5.19 1.29 -15.46
N GLU A 48 4.24 0.60 -16.10
CA GLU A 48 3.12 -0.06 -15.41
C GLU A 48 3.61 -1.17 -14.47
N LEU A 49 4.67 -1.89 -14.84
CA LEU A 49 5.27 -2.89 -13.96
C LEU A 49 5.87 -2.23 -12.71
N LYS A 50 6.59 -1.11 -12.86
CA LYS A 50 7.19 -0.38 -11.74
C LYS A 50 6.12 0.11 -10.76
N ASP A 51 5.01 0.62 -11.28
CA ASP A 51 3.89 1.09 -10.47
C ASP A 51 3.32 -0.03 -9.60
N ARG A 52 3.09 -1.20 -10.20
CA ARG A 52 2.62 -2.39 -9.47
C ARG A 52 3.65 -2.89 -8.45
N LEU A 53 4.94 -2.72 -8.74
CA LEU A 53 6.02 -3.15 -7.85
C LEU A 53 6.19 -2.25 -6.63
N GLU A 54 5.75 -0.99 -6.68
CA GLU A 54 5.95 -0.06 -5.56
C GLU A 54 5.38 -0.61 -4.24
N LEU A 55 4.09 -0.97 -4.22
CA LEU A 55 3.46 -1.52 -3.03
C LEU A 55 3.88 -2.98 -2.74
N VAL A 56 4.21 -3.76 -3.77
CA VAL A 56 4.57 -5.18 -3.62
C VAL A 56 5.97 -5.33 -3.03
N ALA A 57 6.97 -4.65 -3.60
CA ALA A 57 8.35 -4.69 -3.15
C ALA A 57 8.63 -3.69 -2.01
N GLY A 58 7.80 -2.65 -1.88
CA GLY A 58 7.99 -1.58 -0.90
C GLY A 58 9.06 -0.57 -1.32
N ILE A 59 9.33 -0.44 -2.62
CA ILE A 59 10.37 0.45 -3.16
C ILE A 59 9.71 1.51 -4.04
N PRO A 60 9.90 2.82 -3.77
CA PRO A 60 9.33 3.88 -4.57
C PRO A 60 9.72 3.78 -6.06
N VAL A 61 8.77 4.07 -6.98
CA VAL A 61 8.97 3.92 -8.44
C VAL A 61 10.26 4.56 -8.96
N HIS A 62 10.57 5.80 -8.55
CA HIS A 62 11.76 6.54 -8.99
C HIS A 62 13.09 5.90 -8.57
N SER A 63 13.05 5.03 -7.55
CA SER A 63 14.22 4.29 -7.07
C SER A 63 14.41 2.94 -7.77
N GLN A 64 13.47 2.51 -8.61
CA GLN A 64 13.49 1.18 -9.23
C GLN A 64 14.27 1.16 -10.56
N ARG A 65 15.21 0.22 -10.67
CA ARG A 65 15.89 -0.17 -11.92
C ARG A 65 15.60 -1.63 -12.21
N LEU A 66 15.06 -1.88 -13.40
CA LEU A 66 14.67 -3.22 -13.84
C LEU A 66 15.64 -3.69 -14.91
N SER A 67 16.15 -4.91 -14.77
CA SER A 67 17.00 -5.56 -15.74
C SER A 67 16.60 -7.01 -15.95
N TYR A 68 16.93 -7.56 -17.12
CA TYR A 68 16.59 -8.93 -17.51
C TYR A 68 17.72 -9.55 -18.32
N ILE A 69 18.15 -10.76 -17.92
CA ILE A 69 19.26 -11.54 -18.51
C ILE A 69 20.61 -10.81 -18.49
N ASP A 70 20.80 -9.82 -19.35
CA ASP A 70 22.09 -9.17 -19.65
C ASP A 70 22.42 -7.99 -18.72
N GLU A 71 21.77 -7.90 -17.55
CA GLU A 71 21.90 -6.84 -16.54
C GLU A 71 21.72 -5.38 -17.03
N GLY A 72 21.38 -5.16 -18.29
CA GLY A 72 21.08 -3.85 -18.86
C GLY A 72 19.79 -3.26 -18.30
N ASP A 73 19.80 -1.95 -18.04
CA ASP A 73 18.60 -1.21 -17.64
C ASP A 73 17.57 -1.20 -18.76
N ILE A 74 16.36 -1.61 -18.43
CA ILE A 74 15.23 -1.58 -19.35
C ILE A 74 14.53 -0.22 -19.21
N PRO A 75 14.35 0.55 -20.30
CA PRO A 75 13.68 1.85 -20.22
C PRO A 75 12.18 1.68 -20.03
N ASP A 76 11.56 2.66 -19.38
CA ASP A 76 10.16 2.60 -18.93
C ASP A 76 9.15 2.48 -20.07
N THR A 77 9.51 3.01 -21.24
CA THR A 77 8.71 2.95 -22.49
C THR A 77 8.78 1.62 -23.22
N SER A 78 9.69 0.72 -22.81
CA SER A 78 9.76 -0.60 -23.42
C SER A 78 8.56 -1.45 -23.05
N THR A 79 8.18 -2.35 -23.96
CA THR A 79 7.15 -3.36 -23.72
C THR A 79 7.79 -4.68 -23.35
N PHE A 80 7.01 -5.57 -22.72
CA PHE A 80 7.47 -6.93 -22.42
C PHE A 80 7.80 -7.70 -23.70
N LYS A 81 7.08 -7.43 -24.79
CA LYS A 81 7.36 -8.01 -26.11
C LYS A 81 8.69 -7.55 -26.69
N SER A 82 8.97 -6.24 -26.68
CA SER A 82 10.23 -5.69 -27.23
C SER A 82 11.44 -6.12 -26.41
N SER A 83 11.26 -6.37 -25.12
CA SER A 83 12.33 -6.78 -24.20
C SER A 83 12.49 -8.30 -24.09
N GLY A 84 11.74 -9.08 -24.87
CA GLY A 84 11.86 -10.55 -24.88
C GLY A 84 11.48 -11.23 -23.56
N ILE A 85 10.60 -10.63 -22.75
CA ILE A 85 10.17 -11.21 -21.47
C ILE A 85 9.35 -12.47 -21.74
N ILE A 86 9.83 -13.59 -21.20
CA ILE A 86 9.13 -14.87 -21.29
C ILE A 86 8.22 -15.10 -20.08
N PRO A 87 7.12 -15.85 -20.25
CA PRO A 87 6.31 -16.32 -19.13
C PRO A 87 7.12 -17.04 -18.07
N GLY A 88 6.98 -16.62 -16.81
CA GLY A 88 7.72 -17.18 -15.67
C GLY A 88 9.18 -16.72 -15.56
N GLY A 89 9.64 -15.84 -16.47
CA GLY A 89 10.96 -15.21 -16.41
C GLY A 89 11.20 -14.48 -15.09
N THR A 90 12.47 -14.31 -14.72
CA THR A 90 12.87 -13.56 -13.52
C THR A 90 13.49 -12.23 -13.92
N ILE A 91 12.77 -11.15 -13.66
CA ILE A 91 13.28 -9.77 -13.78
C ILE A 91 14.04 -9.44 -12.50
N SER A 92 15.19 -8.81 -12.63
CA SER A 92 15.96 -8.30 -11.49
C SER A 92 15.53 -6.85 -11.21
N LEU A 93 15.11 -6.60 -9.99
CA LEU A 93 14.88 -5.26 -9.46
C LEU A 93 16.09 -4.85 -8.63
N SER A 94 16.68 -3.71 -8.95
CA SER A 94 17.77 -3.10 -8.20
C SER A 94 17.46 -1.64 -7.94
N VAL A 95 18.13 -1.05 -6.95
CA VAL A 95 18.07 0.39 -6.69
C VAL A 95 19.33 1.05 -7.20
N TRP A 96 19.24 2.35 -7.52
CA TRP A 96 20.40 3.18 -7.87
C TRP A 96 21.60 2.90 -6.94
N HIS A 97 22.71 2.45 -7.54
CA HIS A 97 23.92 2.09 -6.78
C HIS A 97 24.76 3.31 -6.42
N HIS A 98 24.62 4.40 -7.18
CA HIS A 98 25.29 5.64 -6.89
C HIS A 98 24.73 6.28 -5.62
N ASP A 99 25.57 7.04 -4.93
CA ASP A 99 25.13 7.87 -3.82
C ASP A 99 24.63 7.08 -2.57
N GLY A 100 24.89 5.78 -2.50
CA GLY A 100 24.58 4.96 -1.31
C GLY A 100 23.10 4.64 -1.09
N TRP A 101 22.25 4.83 -2.10
CA TRP A 101 20.80 4.50 -2.01
C TRP A 101 20.56 3.00 -1.82
N SER A 102 21.34 2.16 -2.51
CA SER A 102 21.26 0.71 -2.34
C SER A 102 21.54 0.26 -0.90
N ASP A 103 22.47 0.91 -0.19
CA ASP A 103 22.78 0.61 1.21
C ASP A 103 21.64 1.02 2.14
N ILE A 104 20.98 2.16 1.89
CA ILE A 104 19.79 2.57 2.65
C ILE A 104 18.68 1.55 2.48
N VAL A 105 18.39 1.17 1.23
CA VAL A 105 17.32 0.21 0.94
C VAL A 105 17.63 -1.15 1.56
N LYS A 106 18.89 -1.58 1.51
CA LYS A 106 19.33 -2.82 2.16
C LYS A 106 19.21 -2.76 3.68
N ALA A 107 19.64 -1.68 4.32
CA ALA A 107 19.49 -1.49 5.77
C ALA A 107 18.00 -1.43 6.16
N ALA A 108 17.20 -0.68 5.39
CA ALA A 108 15.78 -0.48 5.67
C ALA A 108 14.93 -1.72 5.41
N THR A 109 15.25 -2.53 4.39
CA THR A 109 14.56 -3.81 4.18
C THR A 109 14.88 -4.80 5.29
N LYS A 110 16.14 -4.86 5.74
CA LYS A 110 16.58 -5.75 6.83
C LYS A 110 16.16 -5.30 8.23
N GLY A 111 15.85 -4.02 8.43
CA GLY A 111 15.56 -3.47 9.74
C GLY A 111 16.82 -3.10 10.54
N ASP A 112 17.97 -2.94 9.88
CA ASP A 112 19.25 -2.63 10.53
C ASP A 112 19.35 -1.14 10.88
N LEU A 113 18.88 -0.82 12.09
CA LEU A 113 18.91 0.54 12.62
C LEU A 113 20.34 1.09 12.80
N PRO A 114 21.31 0.36 13.38
CA PRO A 114 22.70 0.81 13.46
C PRO A 114 23.27 1.22 12.11
N GLN A 115 23.08 0.37 11.08
CA GLN A 115 23.57 0.67 9.74
C GLN A 115 22.89 1.91 9.17
N LEU A 116 21.56 2.04 9.32
CA LEU A 116 20.79 3.18 8.81
C LEU A 116 21.30 4.53 9.37
N LYS A 117 21.66 4.58 10.66
CA LYS A 117 22.19 5.79 11.31
C LYS A 117 23.46 6.31 10.63
N CYS A 118 24.28 5.40 10.12
CA CYS A 118 25.53 5.73 9.44
C CYS A 118 25.34 6.16 7.98
N LEU A 119 24.12 6.14 7.43
CA LEU A 119 23.86 6.34 6.00
C LEU A 119 23.29 7.74 5.64
N GLY A 120 23.49 8.75 6.50
CA GLY A 120 23.14 10.13 6.17
C GLY A 120 21.64 10.41 6.15
N VAL A 121 20.88 9.77 7.04
CA VAL A 121 19.41 9.88 7.09
C VAL A 121 18.96 10.97 8.07
N THR A 122 19.87 11.46 8.92
CA THR A 122 19.63 12.55 9.87
C THR A 122 20.50 13.75 9.52
N PRO A 123 20.07 14.98 9.84
CA PRO A 123 20.85 16.19 9.56
C PRO A 123 22.21 16.19 10.29
N ASP A 124 22.29 15.54 11.44
CA ASP A 124 23.50 15.45 12.27
C ASP A 124 24.52 14.40 11.77
N SER A 125 24.19 13.64 10.72
CA SER A 125 25.06 12.58 10.23
C SER A 125 26.28 13.16 9.50
N SER A 126 27.47 12.66 9.83
CA SER A 126 28.71 12.99 9.12
C SER A 126 28.88 12.24 7.79
N PHE A 127 27.89 11.43 7.41
CA PHE A 127 27.94 10.65 6.18
C PHE A 127 27.87 11.57 4.96
N ASN A 128 28.81 11.37 4.04
CA ASN A 128 28.85 12.09 2.77
C ASN A 128 29.21 11.13 1.64
N THR A 129 28.70 11.44 0.47
CA THR A 129 29.01 10.77 -0.79
C THR A 129 29.78 11.74 -1.70
N PRO A 130 30.41 11.25 -2.77
CA PRO A 130 31.07 12.13 -3.74
C PRO A 130 30.13 13.21 -4.33
N ASN A 131 28.82 12.91 -4.43
CA ASN A 131 27.83 13.86 -4.92
C ASN A 131 27.40 14.82 -3.80
N SER A 132 27.18 14.34 -2.58
CA SER A 132 26.72 15.19 -1.47
C SER A 132 27.73 16.27 -1.08
N LEU A 133 29.03 16.06 -1.35
CA LEU A 133 30.09 17.05 -1.12
C LEU A 133 30.04 18.22 -2.12
N ARG A 134 29.36 18.05 -3.25
CA ARG A 134 29.20 19.09 -4.28
C ARG A 134 27.92 19.90 -4.12
N LEU A 135 27.05 19.52 -3.19
CA LEU A 135 25.75 20.15 -2.96
C LEU A 135 25.90 21.39 -2.07
N ASP A 136 25.10 22.40 -2.37
CA ASP A 136 24.91 23.55 -1.49
C ASP A 136 24.17 23.14 -0.21
N PHE A 137 24.15 24.01 0.80
CA PHE A 137 23.53 23.72 2.10
C PHE A 137 22.04 23.31 1.98
N GLU A 138 21.26 24.05 1.19
CA GLU A 138 19.83 23.77 0.97
C GLU A 138 19.63 22.45 0.22
N GLN A 139 20.38 22.23 -0.86
CA GLN A 139 20.34 20.98 -1.64
C GLN A 139 20.75 19.78 -0.78
N LYS A 140 21.70 19.96 0.13
CA LYS A 140 22.11 18.91 1.07
C LYS A 140 20.99 18.58 2.06
N GLN A 141 20.25 19.57 2.56
CA GLN A 141 19.09 19.31 3.41
C GLN A 141 17.98 18.55 2.67
N GLU A 142 17.68 18.93 1.44
CA GLU A 142 16.71 18.22 0.60
C GLU A 142 17.17 16.78 0.30
N TRP A 143 18.47 16.59 0.05
CA TRP A 143 19.07 15.27 -0.13
C TRP A 143 18.90 14.38 1.10
N ILE A 144 19.18 14.90 2.30
CA ILE A 144 18.95 14.18 3.58
C ILE A 144 17.47 13.88 3.77
N ALA A 145 16.60 14.87 3.52
CA ALA A 145 15.15 14.71 3.64
C ALA A 145 14.59 13.64 2.69
N SER A 146 15.12 13.56 1.47
CA SER A 146 14.76 12.54 0.48
C SER A 146 15.21 11.15 0.92
N ARG A 147 16.41 11.02 1.50
CA ARG A 147 16.88 9.74 2.08
C ARG A 147 16.00 9.30 3.24
N ALA A 148 15.63 10.24 4.12
CA ALA A 148 14.75 9.99 5.25
C ALA A 148 13.34 9.58 4.84
N SER A 149 12.77 10.21 3.82
CA SER A 149 11.44 9.85 3.33
C SER A 149 11.41 8.45 2.70
N VAL A 150 12.42 8.09 1.90
CA VAL A 150 12.55 6.73 1.33
C VAL A 150 12.77 5.69 2.42
N ALA A 151 13.65 5.96 3.39
CA ALA A 151 13.87 5.06 4.52
C ALA A 151 12.60 4.86 5.36
N LEU A 152 11.84 5.95 5.60
CA LEU A 152 10.58 5.90 6.33
C LEU A 152 9.53 5.09 5.58
N TYR A 153 9.44 5.28 4.27
CA TYR A 153 8.54 4.53 3.39
C TYR A 153 8.81 3.02 3.47
N ILE A 154 10.07 2.60 3.30
CA ILE A 154 10.46 1.19 3.35
C ILE A 154 10.26 0.62 4.76
N ALA A 155 10.65 1.35 5.80
CA ALA A 155 10.47 0.90 7.18
C ALA A 155 8.97 0.72 7.52
N ALA A 156 8.11 1.62 7.05
CA ALA A 156 6.66 1.54 7.21
C ALA A 156 6.05 0.37 6.42
N HIS A 157 6.55 0.09 5.21
CA HIS A 157 6.17 -1.10 4.41
C HIS A 157 6.53 -2.41 5.13
N ARG A 158 7.73 -2.48 5.71
CA ARG A 158 8.24 -3.71 6.35
C ARG A 158 7.85 -3.86 7.82
N GLY A 159 7.29 -2.81 8.42
CA GLY A 159 6.82 -2.85 9.81
C GLY A 159 7.94 -2.65 10.84
N HIS A 160 9.07 -2.06 10.44
CA HIS A 160 10.22 -1.83 11.31
C HIS A 160 9.97 -0.64 12.25
N LEU A 161 9.19 -0.88 13.30
CA LEU A 161 8.74 0.14 14.25
C LEU A 161 9.88 0.98 14.84
N GLY A 162 10.99 0.34 15.23
CA GLY A 162 12.15 1.02 15.81
C GLY A 162 12.79 2.03 14.85
N MET A 163 12.83 1.69 13.56
CA MET A 163 13.29 2.59 12.52
C MET A 163 12.32 3.73 12.26
N VAL A 164 11.02 3.44 12.16
CA VAL A 164 9.99 4.48 11.99
C VAL A 164 10.09 5.51 13.12
N ARG A 165 10.12 5.07 14.38
CA ARG A 165 10.28 5.97 15.53
C ARG A 165 11.57 6.80 15.47
N TYR A 166 12.68 6.19 15.08
CA TYR A 166 13.95 6.91 14.96
C TYR A 166 13.88 7.99 13.88
N LEU A 167 13.38 7.66 12.70
CA LEU A 167 13.26 8.59 11.57
C LEU A 167 12.34 9.77 11.90
N LEU A 168 11.18 9.49 12.49
CA LEU A 168 10.22 10.53 12.90
C LEU A 168 10.80 11.48 13.95
N LYS A 169 11.53 10.95 14.95
CA LYS A 169 12.21 11.77 15.97
C LYS A 169 13.28 12.69 15.39
N ASN A 170 13.91 12.30 14.28
CA ASN A 170 14.96 13.08 13.63
C ASN A 170 14.42 13.93 12.47
N GLY A 171 13.12 14.22 12.43
CA GLY A 171 12.54 15.17 11.49
C GLY A 171 12.24 14.61 10.09
N ALA A 172 12.15 13.28 9.93
CA ALA A 172 11.69 12.72 8.67
C ALA A 172 10.29 13.24 8.31
N ASN A 173 10.10 13.66 7.06
CA ASN A 173 8.83 14.21 6.60
C ASN A 173 7.76 13.11 6.50
N ILE A 174 6.74 13.19 7.37
CA ILE A 174 5.62 12.25 7.46
C ILE A 174 4.69 12.35 6.26
N LEU A 175 4.56 13.57 5.71
CA LEU A 175 3.67 13.89 4.59
C LEU A 175 4.35 13.67 3.24
N ALA A 176 5.60 13.20 3.23
CA ALA A 176 6.29 12.86 1.99
C ALA A 176 5.51 11.78 1.23
N LYS A 177 5.35 12.00 -0.08
CA LYS A 177 4.62 11.12 -1.00
C LYS A 177 5.56 10.62 -2.08
N THR A 178 5.37 9.37 -2.49
CA THR A 178 6.03 8.80 -3.68
C THR A 178 5.45 9.42 -4.96
N PRO A 179 6.04 9.17 -6.14
CA PRO A 179 5.47 9.60 -7.42
C PRO A 179 4.03 9.14 -7.65
N LEU A 180 3.62 8.00 -7.07
CA LEU A 180 2.23 7.51 -7.09
C LEU A 180 1.30 8.18 -6.06
N GLY A 181 1.81 9.13 -5.27
CA GLY A 181 1.07 9.81 -4.23
C GLY A 181 0.96 9.01 -2.92
N ASN A 182 1.65 7.87 -2.78
CA ASN A 182 1.59 7.05 -1.58
C ASN A 182 2.49 7.63 -0.48
N SER A 183 1.94 7.82 0.71
CA SER A 183 2.70 8.19 1.92
C SER A 183 3.09 6.96 2.75
N ALA A 184 3.91 7.16 3.79
CA ALA A 184 4.25 6.11 4.74
C ALA A 184 3.00 5.45 5.38
N LEU A 185 1.91 6.20 5.57
CA LEU A 185 0.65 5.68 6.09
C LEU A 185 -0.05 4.74 5.08
N HIS A 186 -0.06 5.11 3.79
CA HIS A 186 -0.65 4.29 2.72
C HIS A 186 0.01 2.92 2.65
N VAL A 187 1.34 2.90 2.66
CA VAL A 187 2.10 1.66 2.52
C VAL A 187 2.04 0.78 3.77
N ALA A 188 2.09 1.37 4.97
CA ALA A 188 1.87 0.64 6.22
C ALA A 188 0.47 0.02 6.28
N ALA A 189 -0.53 0.70 5.72
CA ALA A 189 -1.90 0.22 5.67
C ALA A 189 -2.10 -0.94 4.70
N ALA A 190 -1.49 -0.88 3.52
CA ALA A 190 -1.49 -2.00 2.57
C ALA A 190 -0.83 -3.26 3.15
N MET A 191 0.28 -3.10 3.88
CA MET A 191 1.03 -4.23 4.45
C MET A 191 0.49 -4.74 5.79
N GLY A 192 -0.39 -3.99 6.45
CA GLY A 192 -1.03 -4.43 7.70
C GLY A 192 -0.28 -4.06 8.98
N ASN A 193 0.67 -3.11 8.93
CA ASN A 193 1.57 -2.77 10.03
C ASN A 193 0.93 -1.81 11.04
N VAL A 194 0.05 -2.34 11.90
CA VAL A 194 -0.75 -1.57 12.88
C VAL A 194 0.11 -0.73 13.82
N ASP A 195 1.25 -1.25 14.29
CA ASP A 195 2.12 -0.53 15.23
C ASP A 195 2.77 0.69 14.56
N CYS A 196 3.23 0.54 13.32
CA CYS A 196 3.78 1.65 12.54
C CYS A 196 2.71 2.70 12.24
N ILE A 197 1.48 2.27 11.92
CA ILE A 197 0.35 3.19 11.74
C ILE A 197 0.10 3.99 13.01
N SER A 198 0.09 3.34 14.17
CA SER A 198 -0.17 4.01 15.45
C SER A 198 0.86 5.11 15.73
N GLU A 199 2.15 4.84 15.46
CA GLU A 199 3.20 5.87 15.54
C GLU A 199 3.02 6.97 14.51
N LEU A 200 2.79 6.63 13.24
CA LEU A 200 2.60 7.64 12.19
C LEU A 200 1.42 8.57 12.51
N LEU A 201 0.32 8.05 13.03
CA LEU A 201 -0.84 8.83 13.47
C LEU A 201 -0.52 9.70 14.69
N ALA A 202 0.27 9.19 15.66
CA ALA A 202 0.68 9.96 16.82
C ALA A 202 1.54 11.18 16.44
N TYR A 203 2.32 11.07 15.37
CA TYR A 203 3.09 12.19 14.81
C TYR A 203 2.30 13.06 13.82
N GLY A 204 1.01 12.81 13.62
CA GLY A 204 0.12 13.66 12.82
C GLY A 204 -0.01 13.28 11.33
N ALA A 205 0.20 12.01 10.98
CA ALA A 205 -0.10 11.54 9.63
C ALA A 205 -1.58 11.73 9.26
N GLN A 206 -1.85 12.28 8.07
CA GLN A 206 -3.20 12.59 7.61
C GLN A 206 -3.92 11.31 7.14
N THR A 207 -5.04 10.96 7.78
CA THR A 207 -5.80 9.74 7.47
C THR A 207 -6.70 9.85 6.25
N LYS A 208 -7.01 11.08 5.82
CA LYS A 208 -7.91 11.38 4.70
C LYS A 208 -7.17 11.66 3.41
N ASP A 209 -5.85 11.70 3.45
CA ASP A 209 -5.03 11.88 2.26
C ASP A 209 -5.27 10.75 1.27
N THR A 210 -5.39 11.13 0.01
CA THR A 210 -5.50 10.21 -1.12
C THR A 210 -4.19 10.17 -1.89
N ASN A 211 -3.88 9.02 -2.47
CA ASN A 211 -2.85 8.88 -3.49
C ASN A 211 -3.36 9.35 -4.87
N ASN A 212 -2.56 9.21 -5.93
CA ASN A 212 -2.93 9.67 -7.27
C ASN A 212 -4.11 8.90 -7.88
N GLU A 213 -4.41 7.70 -7.38
CA GLU A 213 -5.56 6.89 -7.77
C GLU A 213 -6.84 7.28 -6.98
N GLY A 214 -6.76 8.27 -6.10
CA GLY A 214 -7.87 8.66 -5.22
C GLY A 214 -8.10 7.70 -4.06
N LEU A 215 -7.17 6.79 -3.78
CA LEU A 215 -7.27 5.82 -2.70
C LEU A 215 -6.69 6.37 -1.40
N THR A 216 -7.44 6.24 -0.32
CA THR A 216 -6.95 6.52 1.04
C THR A 216 -6.21 5.31 1.62
N ALA A 217 -5.47 5.51 2.72
CA ALA A 217 -4.88 4.42 3.48
C ALA A 217 -5.92 3.35 3.93
N LEU A 218 -7.16 3.78 4.24
CA LEU A 218 -8.25 2.86 4.59
C LEU A 218 -8.67 2.00 3.38
N ASN A 219 -8.78 2.60 2.19
CA ASN A 219 -9.12 1.89 0.96
C ASN A 219 -8.05 0.84 0.62
N LEU A 220 -6.77 1.21 0.73
CA LEU A 220 -5.66 0.27 0.51
C LEU A 220 -5.72 -0.89 1.52
N ALA A 221 -5.96 -0.62 2.80
CA ALA A 221 -6.14 -1.69 3.79
C ALA A 221 -7.28 -2.65 3.41
N SER A 222 -8.39 -2.13 2.87
CA SER A 222 -9.52 -2.95 2.39
C SER A 222 -9.13 -3.82 1.18
N ILE A 223 -8.51 -3.22 0.15
CA ILE A 223 -8.08 -3.91 -1.08
C ILE A 223 -7.11 -5.05 -0.76
N TRP A 224 -6.18 -4.82 0.16
CA TRP A 224 -5.19 -5.80 0.60
C TRP A 224 -5.69 -6.75 1.70
N GLY A 225 -6.95 -6.60 2.13
CA GLY A 225 -7.59 -7.50 3.11
C GLY A 225 -7.11 -7.33 4.56
N GLN A 226 -6.50 -6.19 4.90
CA GLN A 226 -5.92 -5.88 6.21
C GLN A 226 -6.97 -5.43 7.24
N LYS A 227 -7.82 -6.36 7.67
CA LYS A 227 -8.96 -6.09 8.58
C LYS A 227 -8.59 -5.42 9.91
N LYS A 228 -7.40 -5.73 10.45
CA LYS A 228 -6.93 -5.13 11.72
C LYS A 228 -6.65 -3.63 11.54
N VAL A 229 -5.96 -3.28 10.46
CA VAL A 229 -5.67 -1.89 10.10
C VAL A 229 -6.94 -1.13 9.78
N GLU A 230 -7.83 -1.73 8.97
CA GLU A 230 -9.11 -1.12 8.61
C GLU A 230 -9.88 -0.68 9.86
N ARG A 231 -10.01 -1.57 10.85
CA ARG A 231 -10.64 -1.26 12.14
C ARG A 231 -9.90 -0.18 12.91
N HIS A 232 -8.57 -0.23 12.93
CA HIS A 232 -7.76 0.72 13.67
C HIS A 232 -7.89 2.14 13.11
N LEU A 233 -7.71 2.30 11.80
CA LEU A 233 -7.88 3.58 11.11
C LEU A 233 -9.31 4.11 11.24
N PHE A 234 -10.30 3.23 11.10
CA PHE A 234 -11.70 3.60 11.27
C PHE A 234 -12.00 4.12 12.69
N LEU A 235 -11.53 3.42 13.72
CA LEU A 235 -11.71 3.84 15.11
C LEU A 235 -11.00 5.17 15.38
N PHE A 236 -9.82 5.38 14.81
CA PHE A 236 -9.10 6.64 14.93
C PHE A 236 -9.88 7.80 14.29
N GLN A 237 -10.30 7.65 13.02
CA GLN A 237 -11.12 8.65 12.34
C GLN A 237 -12.45 8.93 13.04
N TRP A 238 -13.07 7.90 13.63
CA TRP A 238 -14.28 8.07 14.43
C TRP A 238 -14.01 8.90 15.70
N LYS A 239 -12.90 8.64 16.41
CA LYS A 239 -12.50 9.43 17.59
C LYS A 239 -12.19 10.88 17.23
N GLU A 240 -11.46 11.13 16.15
CA GLU A 240 -11.18 12.50 15.67
C GLU A 240 -12.46 13.27 15.35
N ARG A 241 -13.40 12.62 14.65
CA ARG A 241 -14.72 13.20 14.38
C ARG A 241 -15.49 13.50 15.65
N ALA A 242 -15.57 12.53 16.57
CA ALA A 242 -16.26 12.73 17.85
C ALA A 242 -15.68 13.90 18.65
N ALA A 243 -14.35 14.07 18.64
CA ALA A 243 -13.68 15.21 19.29
C ALA A 243 -13.96 16.55 18.58
N SER A 244 -14.16 16.54 17.26
CA SER A 244 -14.47 17.75 16.47
C SER A 244 -15.91 18.27 16.63
N VAL A 245 -16.84 17.43 17.11
CA VAL A 245 -18.24 17.82 17.31
C VAL A 245 -18.34 18.74 18.52
N LYS A 246 -18.53 20.04 18.26
CA LYS A 246 -18.90 21.00 19.31
C LYS A 246 -20.33 20.72 19.77
N ILE A 247 -20.48 20.16 20.97
CA ILE A 247 -21.79 20.04 21.62
C ILE A 247 -22.26 21.47 21.90
N LYS A 248 -23.32 21.93 21.22
CA LYS A 248 -23.98 23.19 21.59
C LYS A 248 -24.58 23.00 22.99
N ALA A 249 -24.12 23.78 23.96
CA ALA A 249 -24.57 23.74 25.36
C ALA A 249 -26.08 24.03 25.56
N HIS A 250 -26.81 24.42 24.51
CA HIS A 250 -28.25 24.73 24.55
C HIS A 250 -29.16 23.54 24.15
N LEU A 251 -28.63 22.31 24.04
CA LEU A 251 -29.49 21.17 23.69
C LEU A 251 -30.54 20.98 24.79
N ASP A 252 -31.79 21.35 24.48
CA ASP A 252 -32.96 21.14 25.30
C ASP A 252 -33.00 19.64 25.71
N PRO A 253 -33.28 19.26 26.97
CA PRO A 253 -33.17 17.86 27.39
C PRO A 253 -34.06 16.89 26.61
N SER A 254 -35.08 17.40 25.91
CA SER A 254 -35.94 16.70 24.95
C SER A 254 -35.24 16.36 23.63
N GLU A 255 -34.23 17.12 23.22
CA GLU A 255 -33.50 17.00 21.95
C GLU A 255 -32.13 16.28 22.07
N LEU A 256 -31.67 16.01 23.29
CA LEU A 256 -30.43 15.27 23.54
C LEU A 256 -30.48 13.82 23.03
N PHE A 257 -29.46 13.41 22.28
CA PHE A 257 -29.30 12.03 21.82
C PHE A 257 -29.05 11.08 22.99
N ALA A 258 -29.55 9.84 22.90
CA ALA A 258 -29.53 8.86 23.99
C ALA A 258 -28.15 8.65 24.66
N HIS A 259 -27.03 8.74 23.95
CA HIS A 259 -25.69 8.63 24.58
C HIS A 259 -25.25 9.82 25.44
N GLN A 260 -25.74 11.03 25.16
CA GLN A 260 -25.38 12.24 25.90
C GLN A 260 -26.11 12.30 27.26
N LYS A 261 -27.21 11.55 27.41
CA LYS A 261 -27.90 11.35 28.68
C LYS A 261 -27.30 10.24 29.55
N PHE A 262 -26.50 9.35 28.96
CA PHE A 262 -26.00 8.15 29.62
C PHE A 262 -24.48 8.22 29.76
N ASP A 263 -24.04 9.10 30.67
CA ASP A 263 -22.71 9.00 31.25
C ASP A 263 -22.59 7.69 32.05
N SER A 264 -21.74 6.81 31.50
CA SER A 264 -20.99 5.64 32.00
C SER A 264 -21.38 4.78 33.22
N LYS A 265 -22.39 5.10 34.04
CA LYS A 265 -22.76 4.28 35.22
C LYS A 265 -23.76 3.14 34.97
N LEU A 266 -24.36 3.03 33.78
CA LEU A 266 -25.37 2.01 33.51
C LEU A 266 -24.99 1.13 32.32
N LYS A 267 -24.97 -0.20 32.54
CA LYS A 267 -24.83 -1.22 31.51
C LYS A 267 -26.02 -1.16 30.56
N SER A 268 -25.88 -0.53 29.39
CA SER A 268 -26.87 -0.66 28.32
C SER A 268 -26.20 -1.06 27.01
N TRP A 269 -26.07 -2.38 26.83
CA TRP A 269 -25.84 -2.97 25.52
C TRP A 269 -27.17 -3.36 24.88
N ARG A 270 -27.39 -2.82 23.67
CA ARG A 270 -28.16 -3.38 22.55
C ARG A 270 -29.62 -3.77 22.79
N CYS A 271 -30.55 -2.95 22.29
CA CYS A 271 -31.69 -3.35 21.44
C CYS A 271 -32.52 -2.13 21.00
N GLY A 272 -33.05 -2.14 19.77
CA GLY A 272 -34.08 -1.18 19.31
C GLY A 272 -33.74 -0.37 18.03
N SER A 273 -34.77 0.29 17.48
CA SER A 273 -34.72 1.14 16.26
C SER A 273 -33.79 2.36 16.39
N GLN A 274 -33.51 2.79 17.62
CA GLN A 274 -32.64 3.94 17.93
C GLN A 274 -31.14 3.65 17.76
N ALA A 275 -30.72 2.39 17.91
CA ALA A 275 -29.32 1.99 17.67
C ALA A 275 -28.91 2.18 16.19
N LYS A 276 -29.88 2.09 15.26
CA LYS A 276 -29.65 2.34 13.83
C LYS A 276 -29.49 3.84 13.51
N ARG A 277 -30.13 4.73 14.27
CA ARG A 277 -29.98 6.20 14.11
C ARG A 277 -28.64 6.72 14.64
N TYR A 278 -28.10 6.06 15.66
CA TYR A 278 -26.77 6.36 16.20
C TYR A 278 -25.64 6.19 15.18
N MET A 279 -25.79 5.20 14.29
CA MET A 279 -24.91 4.95 13.16
C MET A 279 -25.21 5.81 11.92
N ALA A 280 -26.23 6.67 11.92
CA ALA A 280 -26.61 7.44 10.74
C ALA A 280 -26.08 8.88 10.75
N ASN A 281 -25.91 9.49 11.93
CA ASN A 281 -25.53 10.91 12.05
C ASN A 281 -24.02 11.13 12.29
N LEU A 282 -23.32 10.18 12.92
CA LEU A 282 -21.87 10.27 13.16
C LEU A 282 -21.03 9.61 12.05
N VAL A 283 -21.71 8.89 11.18
CA VAL A 283 -21.15 7.84 10.33
C VAL A 283 -21.88 7.97 9.00
N HIS A 284 -21.28 8.69 8.05
CA HIS A 284 -21.91 8.91 6.74
C HIS A 284 -21.79 7.65 5.89
N HIS A 285 -22.87 7.31 5.16
CA HIS A 285 -22.92 6.11 4.31
C HIS A 285 -21.77 6.04 3.29
N LYS A 286 -21.35 7.20 2.75
CA LYS A 286 -20.24 7.30 1.77
C LYS A 286 -18.88 6.91 2.35
N ASP A 287 -18.69 7.00 3.66
CA ASP A 287 -17.41 6.65 4.31
C ASP A 287 -17.15 5.13 4.32
N PHE A 288 -18.19 4.32 4.06
CA PHE A 288 -18.12 2.85 4.03
C PHE A 288 -18.23 2.28 2.63
N GLU A 289 -18.43 3.13 1.62
CA GLU A 289 -18.57 2.71 0.25
C GLU A 289 -17.26 2.03 -0.20
N GLY A 290 -17.32 0.74 -0.53
CA GLY A 290 -16.15 -0.07 -0.88
C GLY A 290 -15.39 -0.72 0.29
N THR A 291 -15.83 -0.54 1.55
CA THR A 291 -15.24 -1.24 2.71
C THR A 291 -15.92 -2.59 2.98
N ALA A 292 -15.18 -3.53 3.57
CA ALA A 292 -15.73 -4.85 3.93
C ALA A 292 -16.79 -4.78 5.05
N ILE A 293 -16.85 -3.65 5.77
CA ILE A 293 -17.88 -3.35 6.78
C ILE A 293 -19.27 -3.21 6.14
N ASN A 294 -19.34 -2.73 4.89
CA ASN A 294 -20.59 -2.57 4.14
C ASN A 294 -20.94 -3.79 3.27
N ALA A 295 -20.09 -4.82 3.27
CA ALA A 295 -20.35 -6.02 2.50
C ALA A 295 -21.59 -6.76 3.07
N PRO A 296 -22.57 -7.17 2.22
CA PRO A 296 -23.71 -7.92 2.70
C PRO A 296 -23.23 -9.18 3.41
N LYS A 297 -23.69 -9.39 4.65
CA LYS A 297 -23.41 -10.63 5.38
C LYS A 297 -23.91 -11.78 4.51
N LYS A 298 -23.00 -12.70 4.18
CA LYS A 298 -23.35 -13.94 3.50
C LYS A 298 -24.46 -14.62 4.31
N GLN A 299 -25.69 -14.63 3.79
CA GLN A 299 -26.80 -15.35 4.42
C GLN A 299 -26.36 -16.80 4.57
N THR A 300 -26.26 -17.27 5.80
CA THR A 300 -26.05 -18.69 6.10
C THR A 300 -27.40 -19.39 6.02
N ASP A 301 -27.97 -19.46 4.82
CA ASP A 301 -29.11 -20.32 4.54
C ASP A 301 -28.61 -21.61 3.89
N GLY A 302 -29.21 -22.72 4.32
CA GLY A 302 -28.69 -24.07 4.20
C GLY A 302 -28.33 -24.51 2.77
N LYS A 303 -27.28 -25.35 2.72
CA LYS A 303 -26.87 -26.22 1.61
C LYS A 303 -26.73 -25.56 0.23
N ALA A 304 -25.52 -25.07 -0.06
CA ALA A 304 -24.93 -25.19 -1.39
C ALA A 304 -23.44 -25.52 -1.27
N LYS A 305 -23.04 -26.71 -1.73
CA LYS A 305 -21.64 -27.09 -1.90
C LYS A 305 -21.01 -26.16 -2.94
N ILE A 306 -20.15 -25.25 -2.50
CA ILE A 306 -19.20 -24.55 -3.39
C ILE A 306 -17.81 -24.98 -2.95
N ARG A 307 -17.12 -25.69 -3.85
CA ARG A 307 -15.74 -26.15 -3.70
C ARG A 307 -14.82 -24.95 -3.40
N ILE A 308 -14.18 -24.97 -2.25
CA ILE A 308 -13.07 -24.07 -1.92
C ILE A 308 -11.82 -24.70 -2.54
N PHE A 309 -11.25 -24.05 -3.56
CA PHE A 309 -9.87 -24.31 -3.97
C PHE A 309 -8.95 -23.82 -2.86
N LYS A 310 -8.43 -24.77 -2.07
CA LYS A 310 -7.28 -24.53 -1.18
C LYS A 310 -6.03 -24.52 -2.06
N GLY A 311 -5.35 -23.38 -2.13
CA GLY A 311 -3.97 -23.33 -2.58
C GLY A 311 -3.10 -24.10 -1.58
N ASN A 312 -2.38 -25.10 -2.06
CA ASN A 312 -1.47 -25.94 -1.29
C ASN A 312 -0.37 -25.08 -0.64
N THR A 313 -0.29 -25.13 0.69
CA THR A 313 0.95 -24.86 1.43
C THR A 313 1.50 -26.22 1.85
N THR A 314 2.58 -26.64 1.19
CA THR A 314 3.33 -27.84 1.56
C THR A 314 4.07 -27.57 2.86
N LYS A 315 3.62 -28.21 3.95
CA LYS A 315 4.41 -28.37 5.17
C LYS A 315 5.38 -29.52 4.97
N LEU A 316 6.66 -29.24 5.20
CA LEU A 316 7.72 -30.22 5.41
C LEU A 316 7.34 -31.13 6.60
N GLN A 317 7.27 -32.44 6.37
CA GLN A 317 7.27 -33.45 7.44
C GLN A 317 8.65 -34.09 7.49
N SER A 318 9.24 -34.02 8.68
CA SER A 318 10.40 -34.79 9.12
C SER A 318 9.92 -36.16 9.62
N ASP A 319 10.37 -37.24 8.96
CA ASP A 319 10.15 -38.60 9.47
C ASP A 319 11.27 -38.98 10.45
N ARG A 320 10.84 -39.28 11.68
CA ARG A 320 11.55 -40.11 12.66
C ARG A 320 10.62 -41.26 13.03
N SER A 321 10.96 -42.45 12.57
CA SER A 321 10.82 -43.74 13.26
C SER A 321 11.42 -44.82 12.37
#